data_AF-N9PWT7-F1
#
_entry.id   AF-N9PWT7-F1
#
_cell.length_a   1.000
_cell.length_b   1.000
_cell.length_c   1.000
_cell.angle_alpha   90.00
_cell.angle_beta   90.00
_cell.angle_gamma   90.00
#
_symmetry.space_group_name_H-M   'P 1'
#
loop_
_entity.id
_entity.type
_entity.pdbx_description
1 polymer ?
#
loop_
_entity_poly.entity_id
_entity_poly.type
_entity_poly.pdbx_seq_one_letter_code
_entity_poly.pdbx_strand_id
1 'polypeptide(L)'
;MVKQNRGFTLIELMIVVAIIGILAAIAYPSYQEYVRRTKRVDAQADMIELAGRLQRYRIANFTFLKSDGTTPIAIADVGHTGTLPESGGAALYTLALSNVTAGTWTLTATPTGAQIGDGHIVLNHRGERCWTKGSDKNSGTACVPSATTNWDGR
;
A
#
# COMPACT_ATOMS: atom_id res chain seq x y z
N MET A 1 -7.11 20.23 61.30
CA MET A 1 -5.97 20.83 60.57
C MET A 1 -6.23 20.65 59.08
N VAL A 2 -6.70 21.69 58.40
CA VAL A 2 -7.06 21.62 56.97
C VAL A 2 -5.77 21.70 56.15
N LYS A 3 -5.42 20.63 55.44
CA LYS A 3 -4.34 20.63 54.45
C LYS A 3 -4.74 21.57 53.31
N GLN A 4 -3.96 22.62 53.09
CA GLN A 4 -4.14 23.43 51.88
C GLN A 4 -3.66 22.64 50.66
N ASN A 5 -4.58 22.34 49.75
CA ASN A 5 -4.23 21.76 48.45
C ASN A 5 -3.45 22.81 47.66
N ARG A 6 -2.16 22.56 47.42
CA ARG A 6 -1.36 23.35 46.47
C ARG A 6 -1.86 23.04 45.06
N GLY A 7 -2.39 24.03 44.37
CA GLY A 7 -2.78 23.94 42.96
C GLY A 7 -1.59 24.15 42.02
N PHE A 8 -1.74 23.72 40.77
CA PHE A 8 -0.77 24.00 39.70
C PHE A 8 -0.73 25.50 39.38
N THR A 9 0.48 26.01 39.13
CA THR A 9 0.65 27.38 38.64
C THR A 9 0.40 27.46 37.13
N LEU A 10 -0.01 28.64 36.67
CA LEU A 10 -0.21 28.92 35.25
C LEU A 10 1.08 28.71 34.45
N ILE A 11 2.23 29.04 35.04
CA ILE A 11 3.53 28.86 34.39
C ILE A 11 3.94 27.39 34.26
N GLU A 12 3.66 26.56 35.27
CA GLU A 12 3.87 25.10 35.16
C GLU A 12 3.03 24.52 34.03
N LEU A 13 1.78 24.94 33.89
CA LEU A 13 0.91 24.50 32.81
C LEU A 13 1.42 24.95 31.43
N MET A 14 1.92 26.18 31.29
CA MET A 14 2.50 26.65 30.03
C MET A 14 3.75 25.87 29.63
N ILE A 15 4.63 25.55 30.58
CA ILE A 15 5.83 24.75 30.32
C ILE A 15 5.44 23.33 29.88
N VAL A 16 4.44 22.72 30.54
CA VAL A 16 3.95 21.38 30.16
C VAL A 16 3.39 21.39 28.73
N VAL A 17 2.57 22.38 28.37
CA VAL A 17 2.02 22.50 27.01
C VAL A 17 3.13 22.71 25.99
N ALA A 18 4.14 23.53 26.30
CA ALA A 18 5.29 23.72 25.42
C ALA A 18 6.06 22.40 25.16
N ILE A 19 6.30 21.60 26.21
CA ILE A 19 6.97 20.29 26.08
C ILE A 19 6.13 19.33 25.23
N ILE A 20 4.82 19.24 25.50
CA ILE A 20 3.91 18.38 24.72
C ILE A 20 3.88 18.82 23.25
N GLY A 21 3.88 20.13 22.98
CA GLY A 21 3.92 20.67 21.62
C GLY A 21 5.16 20.23 20.84
N ILE A 22 6.34 20.29 21.48
CA ILE A 22 7.61 19.84 20.87
C ILE A 22 7.57 18.33 20.60
N LEU A 23 7.09 17.52 21.55
CA LEU A 23 7.00 16.08 21.38
C LEU A 23 6.01 15.71 20.26
N ALA A 24 4.85 16.36 20.21
CA ALA A 24 3.83 16.12 19.20
C ALA A 24 4.35 16.44 17.78
N ALA A 25 5.13 17.51 17.61
CA ALA A 25 5.69 17.90 16.32
C ALA A 25 6.59 16.82 15.69
N ILE A 26 7.31 16.05 16.52
CA ILE A 26 8.20 14.97 16.05
C ILE A 26 7.45 13.63 15.99
N ALA A 27 6.64 13.34 17.01
CA ALA A 27 5.98 12.06 17.16
C ALA A 27 4.89 11.83 16.10
N TYR A 28 4.11 12.87 15.78
CA TYR A 28 2.98 12.75 14.85
C TYR A 28 3.39 12.32 13.43
N PRO A 29 4.33 12.99 12.73
CA PRO A 29 4.72 12.56 11.38
C PRO A 29 5.39 11.17 11.38
N SER A 30 6.16 10.85 12.42
CA SER A 30 6.78 9.53 12.58
C SER A 30 5.74 8.42 12.71
N TYR A 31 4.70 8.65 13.53
CA TYR A 31 3.59 7.72 13.68
C TYR A 31 2.81 7.52 12.37
N GLN A 32 2.54 8.61 11.63
CA GLN A 32 1.88 8.51 10.32
C GLN A 32 2.68 7.65 9.33
N GLU A 33 4.00 7.82 9.28
CA GLU A 33 4.87 7.01 8.41
C GLU A 33 4.89 5.54 8.82
N TYR A 34 4.89 5.26 10.13
CA TYR A 34 4.79 3.89 10.65
C TYR A 34 3.48 3.21 10.23
N VAL A 35 2.35 3.92 10.35
CA VAL A 35 1.04 3.41 9.91
C VAL A 35 1.04 3.16 8.40
N ARG A 36 1.56 4.10 7.59
CA ARG A 36 1.68 3.92 6.13
C ARG A 36 2.53 2.70 5.77
N ARG A 37 3.67 2.49 6.44
CA ARG A 37 4.50 1.31 6.23
C ARG A 37 3.74 0.03 6.53
N THR A 38 2.98 0.00 7.62
CA THR A 38 2.16 -1.16 7.99
C THR A 38 1.13 -1.45 6.91
N LYS A 39 0.40 -0.42 6.44
CA LYS A 39 -0.59 -0.56 5.36
C LYS A 39 -0.01 -0.98 4.02
N ARG A 40 1.22 -0.56 3.72
CA ARG A 40 1.95 -1.04 2.54
C ARG A 40 2.27 -2.52 2.66
N VAL A 41 2.72 -3.00 3.82
CA VAL A 41 3.01 -4.43 4.04
C VAL A 41 1.73 -5.26 3.90
N ASP A 42 0.61 -4.78 4.45
CA ASP A 42 -0.70 -5.43 4.24
C ASP A 42 -1.04 -5.51 2.74
N ALA A 43 -0.91 -4.40 2.00
CA ALA A 43 -1.16 -4.38 0.56
C ALA A 43 -0.23 -5.30 -0.24
N GLN A 44 1.05 -5.42 0.16
CA GLN A 44 2.00 -6.35 -0.44
C GLN A 44 1.58 -7.81 -0.23
N ALA A 45 1.06 -8.15 0.95
CA ALA A 45 0.52 -9.48 1.22
C ALA A 45 -0.71 -9.78 0.34
N ASP A 46 -1.64 -8.83 0.24
CA ASP A 46 -2.83 -8.97 -0.62
C ASP A 46 -2.43 -9.15 -2.10
N MET A 47 -1.40 -8.44 -2.58
CA MET A 47 -0.88 -8.62 -3.94
C MET A 47 -0.30 -10.02 -4.19
N ILE A 48 0.35 -10.63 -3.19
CA ILE A 48 0.84 -12.01 -3.30
C ILE A 48 -0.33 -13.00 -3.35
N GLU A 49 -1.37 -12.78 -2.56
CA GLU A 49 -2.58 -13.60 -2.63
C GLU A 49 -3.23 -13.51 -4.02
N LEU A 50 -3.37 -12.30 -4.56
CA LEU A 50 -3.93 -12.08 -5.89
C LEU A 50 -3.07 -12.71 -6.99
N ALA A 51 -1.74 -12.67 -6.88
CA ALA A 51 -0.85 -13.41 -7.77
C ALA A 51 -1.09 -14.92 -7.72
N GLY A 52 -1.38 -15.47 -6.53
CA GLY A 52 -1.81 -16.86 -6.37
C GLY A 52 -3.16 -17.16 -7.04
N ARG A 53 -4.12 -16.23 -7.00
CA ARG A 53 -5.39 -16.35 -7.74
C ARG A 53 -5.17 -16.34 -9.27
N LEU A 54 -4.31 -15.45 -9.77
CA LEU A 54 -3.92 -15.43 -11.19
C LEU A 54 -3.27 -16.75 -11.61
N GLN A 55 -2.35 -17.28 -10.80
CA GLN A 55 -1.72 -18.58 -11.11
C GLN A 55 -2.73 -19.73 -11.13
N ARG A 56 -3.70 -19.75 -10.21
CA ARG A 56 -4.81 -20.72 -10.24
C ARG A 56 -5.64 -20.61 -11.52
N TYR A 57 -5.93 -19.40 -11.98
CA TYR A 57 -6.61 -19.19 -13.26
C TYR A 57 -5.81 -19.80 -14.42
N ARG A 58 -4.49 -19.56 -14.47
CA ARG A 58 -3.63 -20.13 -15.51
C ARG A 58 -3.56 -21.66 -15.46
N ILE A 59 -3.54 -22.26 -14.27
CA ILE A 59 -3.55 -23.73 -14.13
C ILE A 59 -4.85 -24.32 -14.69
N ALA A 60 -5.98 -23.66 -14.45
CA ALA A 60 -7.28 -24.13 -14.93
C ALA A 60 -7.50 -23.90 -16.44
N ASN A 61 -6.98 -22.79 -16.98
CA ASN A 61 -7.30 -22.35 -18.34
C ASN A 61 -6.12 -22.44 -19.32
N PHE A 62 -4.90 -22.77 -18.84
CA PHE A 62 -3.63 -22.77 -19.58
C PHE A 62 -3.22 -21.42 -20.19
N THR A 63 -3.98 -20.35 -19.94
CA THR A 63 -3.75 -18.99 -20.47
C THR A 63 -4.26 -17.94 -19.47
N PHE A 64 -3.88 -16.67 -19.64
CA PHE A 64 -4.54 -15.51 -18.99
C PHE A 64 -5.52 -14.80 -19.94
N LEU A 65 -5.92 -15.45 -21.02
CA LEU A 65 -7.00 -14.99 -21.89
C LEU A 65 -8.33 -15.64 -21.48
N LYS A 66 -9.44 -15.03 -21.88
CA LYS A 66 -10.78 -15.57 -21.71
C LYS A 66 -11.00 -16.73 -22.69
N SER A 67 -12.17 -17.37 -22.59
CA SER A 67 -12.54 -18.52 -23.44
C SER A 67 -12.55 -18.23 -24.94
N ASP A 68 -12.61 -16.96 -25.34
CA ASP A 68 -12.50 -16.53 -26.74
C ASP A 68 -11.06 -16.56 -27.29
N GLY A 69 -10.08 -16.87 -26.44
CA GLY A 69 -8.67 -16.99 -26.81
C GLY A 69 -7.99 -15.67 -27.18
N THR A 70 -8.66 -14.52 -27.02
CA THR A 70 -8.15 -13.22 -27.50
C THR A 70 -8.28 -12.13 -26.43
N THR A 71 -9.36 -12.13 -25.66
CA THR A 71 -9.60 -11.10 -24.64
C THR A 71 -8.79 -11.41 -23.38
N PRO A 72 -7.97 -10.49 -22.86
CA PRO A 72 -7.27 -10.71 -21.60
C PRO A 72 -8.23 -10.72 -20.40
N ILE A 73 -7.88 -11.46 -19.35
CA ILE A 73 -8.59 -11.37 -18.08
C ILE A 73 -8.38 -10.01 -17.40
N ALA A 74 -9.37 -9.60 -16.62
CA ALA A 74 -9.33 -8.49 -15.69
C ALA A 74 -9.26 -8.99 -14.24
N ILE A 75 -9.01 -8.07 -13.30
CA ILE A 75 -8.97 -8.36 -11.86
C ILE A 75 -10.27 -9.00 -11.36
N ALA A 76 -11.42 -8.60 -11.92
CA ALA A 76 -12.72 -9.16 -11.56
C ALA A 76 -12.88 -10.65 -11.95
N ASP A 77 -12.22 -11.09 -13.04
CA ASP A 77 -12.29 -12.49 -13.49
C ASP A 77 -11.58 -13.45 -12.51
N VAL A 78 -10.73 -12.94 -11.62
CA VAL A 78 -10.11 -13.68 -10.50
C VAL A 78 -10.73 -13.37 -9.14
N GLY A 79 -11.95 -12.81 -9.14
CA GLY A 79 -12.76 -12.62 -7.95
C GLY A 79 -12.25 -11.53 -7.02
N HIS A 80 -11.62 -10.48 -7.54
CA HIS A 80 -11.11 -9.35 -6.77
C HIS A 80 -11.75 -8.03 -7.25
N THR A 81 -11.98 -7.08 -6.36
CA THR A 81 -12.74 -5.83 -6.64
C THR A 81 -11.90 -4.67 -7.19
N GLY A 82 -10.58 -4.78 -7.09
CA GLY A 82 -9.63 -3.80 -7.64
C GLY A 82 -9.20 -2.72 -6.65
N THR A 83 -9.48 -2.89 -5.36
CA THR A 83 -9.06 -1.99 -4.29
C THR A 83 -8.47 -2.76 -3.13
N LEU A 84 -7.49 -2.18 -2.45
CA LEU A 84 -6.90 -2.72 -1.22
C LEU A 84 -7.12 -1.78 -0.03
N PRO A 85 -7.26 -2.30 1.19
CA PRO A 85 -7.30 -3.73 1.54
C PRO A 85 -8.60 -4.40 1.06
N GLU A 86 -8.51 -5.67 0.64
CA GLU A 86 -9.69 -6.42 0.18
C GLU A 86 -10.65 -6.75 1.36
N SER A 87 -10.11 -6.83 2.58
CA SER A 87 -10.87 -7.10 3.82
C SER A 87 -11.87 -6.01 4.22
N GLY A 88 -11.87 -4.88 3.51
CA GLY A 88 -12.80 -3.77 3.70
C GLY A 88 -12.20 -2.56 4.40
N GLY A 89 -13.01 -1.49 4.49
CA GLY A 89 -12.57 -0.18 4.97
C GLY A 89 -12.31 0.80 3.82
N ALA A 90 -11.66 1.93 4.15
CA ALA A 90 -11.31 2.92 3.14
C ALA A 90 -10.23 2.36 2.20
N ALA A 91 -10.44 2.50 0.89
CA ALA A 91 -9.44 2.12 -0.09
C ALA A 91 -8.14 2.92 0.14
N LEU A 92 -7.03 2.21 0.22
CA LEU A 92 -5.67 2.75 0.34
C LEU A 92 -4.85 2.55 -0.93
N TYR A 93 -5.23 1.57 -1.75
CA TYR A 93 -4.69 1.40 -3.09
C TYR A 93 -5.79 1.04 -4.09
N THR A 94 -5.62 1.49 -5.33
CA THR A 94 -6.35 0.97 -6.50
C THR A 94 -5.43 0.05 -7.28
N LEU A 95 -5.94 -1.11 -7.69
CA LEU A 95 -5.18 -2.10 -8.43
C LEU A 95 -5.49 -2.03 -9.92
N ALA A 96 -4.44 -2.16 -10.72
CA ALA A 96 -4.53 -2.36 -12.15
C ALA A 96 -3.80 -3.65 -12.54
N LEU A 97 -4.46 -4.46 -13.38
CA LEU A 97 -3.85 -5.60 -14.05
C LEU A 97 -3.59 -5.19 -15.50
N SER A 98 -2.33 -5.17 -15.89
CA SER A 98 -1.88 -4.71 -17.20
C SER A 98 -0.89 -5.70 -17.81
N ASN A 99 -0.49 -5.46 -19.07
CA ASN A 99 0.43 -6.31 -19.83
C ASN A 99 0.00 -7.79 -19.85
N VAL A 100 -1.31 -8.02 -19.89
CA VAL A 100 -1.90 -9.35 -19.86
C VAL A 100 -1.83 -9.95 -21.26
N THR A 101 -1.10 -11.06 -21.37
CA THR A 101 -1.04 -11.91 -22.58
C THR A 101 -1.34 -13.35 -22.16
N ALA A 102 -1.23 -14.33 -23.05
CA ALA A 102 -1.40 -15.74 -22.69
C ALA A 102 -0.47 -16.21 -21.54
N GLY A 103 0.71 -15.57 -21.36
CA GLY A 103 1.71 -15.98 -20.37
C GLY A 103 2.20 -14.90 -19.42
N THR A 104 1.80 -13.63 -19.62
CA THR A 104 2.34 -12.49 -18.86
C THR A 104 1.23 -11.69 -18.19
N TRP A 105 1.60 -10.99 -17.12
CA TRP A 105 0.81 -9.94 -16.48
C TRP A 105 1.70 -9.08 -15.58
N THR A 106 1.19 -7.89 -15.26
CA THR A 106 1.73 -6.96 -14.27
C THR A 106 0.59 -6.46 -13.38
N LEU A 107 0.74 -6.60 -12.07
CA LEU A 107 -0.11 -5.99 -11.06
C LEU A 107 0.55 -4.71 -10.55
N THR A 108 -0.20 -3.62 -10.57
CA THR A 108 0.22 -2.32 -10.03
C THR A 108 -0.80 -1.85 -9.00
N ALA A 109 -0.35 -1.63 -7.77
CA ALA A 109 -1.12 -0.95 -6.73
C ALA A 109 -0.73 0.53 -6.70
N THR A 110 -1.69 1.40 -7.01
CA THR A 110 -1.54 2.85 -6.98
C THR A 110 -2.10 3.40 -5.66
N PRO A 111 -1.29 4.14 -4.87
CA PRO A 111 -1.76 4.69 -3.60
C PRO A 111 -2.96 5.63 -3.79
N THR A 112 -3.87 5.61 -2.83
CA THR A 112 -4.99 6.54 -2.72
C THR A 112 -5.25 6.86 -1.24
N GLY A 113 -6.12 7.83 -0.97
CA GLY A 113 -6.47 8.24 0.40
C GLY A 113 -5.23 8.57 1.25
N ALA A 114 -5.13 7.97 2.43
CA ALA A 114 -4.05 8.23 3.40
C ALA A 114 -2.66 7.76 2.93
N GLN A 115 -2.61 6.96 1.87
CA GLN A 115 -1.39 6.36 1.34
C GLN A 115 -0.77 7.17 0.20
N ILE A 116 -1.44 8.23 -0.27
CA ILE A 116 -0.87 9.14 -1.29
C ILE A 116 0.49 9.66 -0.81
N GLY A 117 1.47 9.58 -1.71
CA GLY A 117 2.86 9.93 -1.51
C GLY A 117 3.74 8.80 -0.97
N ASP A 118 3.20 7.60 -0.75
CA ASP A 118 3.97 6.42 -0.34
C ASP A 118 4.60 5.69 -1.52
N GLY A 119 4.03 5.77 -2.73
CA GLY A 119 4.55 5.17 -3.95
C GLY A 119 3.87 3.88 -4.41
N HIS A 120 3.97 3.60 -5.70
CA HIS A 120 3.40 2.43 -6.34
C HIS A 120 4.07 1.13 -5.89
N ILE A 121 3.26 0.08 -5.73
CA ILE A 121 3.74 -1.28 -5.49
C ILE A 121 3.49 -2.08 -6.77
N VAL A 122 4.51 -2.75 -7.29
CA VAL A 122 4.39 -3.52 -8.54
C VAL A 122 4.86 -4.95 -8.33
N LEU A 123 4.16 -5.89 -8.96
CA LEU A 123 4.47 -7.31 -9.02
C LEU A 123 4.17 -7.85 -10.42
N ASN A 124 5.02 -8.68 -10.99
CA ASN A 124 4.77 -9.30 -12.29
C ASN A 124 4.64 -10.83 -12.20
N HIS A 125 4.26 -11.43 -13.34
CA HIS A 125 4.09 -12.88 -13.51
C HIS A 125 5.33 -13.73 -13.18
N ARG A 126 6.52 -13.14 -13.08
CA ARG A 126 7.77 -13.82 -12.71
C ARG A 126 8.08 -13.72 -11.23
N GLY A 127 7.24 -13.04 -10.45
CA GLY A 127 7.49 -12.71 -9.05
C GLY A 127 8.48 -11.55 -8.86
N GLU A 128 8.90 -10.89 -9.94
CA GLU A 128 9.73 -9.69 -9.85
C GLU A 128 8.84 -8.55 -9.33
N ARG A 129 9.41 -7.77 -8.42
CA ARG A 129 8.65 -6.84 -7.60
C ARG A 129 9.43 -5.58 -7.33
N CYS A 130 8.76 -4.45 -7.25
CA CYS A 130 9.40 -3.18 -6.93
C CYS A 130 8.46 -2.27 -6.16
N TRP A 131 9.05 -1.44 -5.31
CA TRP A 131 8.38 -0.30 -4.69
C TRP A 131 9.38 0.85 -4.62
N THR A 132 8.92 2.08 -4.87
CA THR A 132 9.75 3.27 -4.78
C THR A 132 8.97 4.35 -4.06
N LYS A 133 9.52 4.83 -2.94
CA LYS A 133 8.86 5.81 -2.08
C LYS A 133 8.46 7.05 -2.86
N GLY A 134 7.18 7.42 -2.78
CA GLY A 134 6.65 8.62 -3.40
C GLY A 134 6.67 8.64 -4.94
N SER A 135 6.79 7.48 -5.58
CA SER A 135 6.71 7.34 -7.04
C SER A 135 5.35 7.77 -7.62
N ASP A 136 4.34 8.00 -6.79
CA ASP A 136 3.01 8.49 -7.16
C ASP A 136 2.88 10.03 -7.05
N LYS A 137 3.88 10.72 -6.51
CA LYS A 137 3.87 12.20 -6.41
C LYS A 137 4.10 12.83 -7.77
N ASN A 138 3.48 13.99 -8.01
CA ASN A 138 3.69 14.83 -9.22
C ASN A 138 3.48 14.08 -10.54
N SER A 139 2.41 13.26 -10.62
CA SER A 139 2.15 12.39 -11.79
C SER A 139 3.28 11.39 -12.07
N GLY A 140 3.98 10.97 -11.01
CA GLY A 140 5.05 9.99 -11.09
C GLY A 140 4.57 8.64 -11.65
N THR A 141 5.53 7.85 -12.10
CA THR A 141 5.27 6.56 -12.75
C THR A 141 5.70 5.41 -11.85
N ALA A 142 4.95 4.31 -11.90
CA ALA A 142 5.30 3.08 -11.21
C ALA A 142 6.68 2.58 -11.65
N CYS A 143 7.44 2.03 -10.69
CA CYS A 143 8.71 1.38 -10.98
C CYS A 143 8.51 0.17 -11.89
N VAL A 144 9.55 -0.19 -12.66
CA VAL A 144 9.54 -1.41 -13.49
C VAL A 144 10.20 -2.54 -12.69
N PRO A 145 9.47 -3.63 -12.38
CA PRO A 145 10.05 -4.75 -11.66
C PRO A 145 11.08 -5.49 -12.51
N SER A 146 12.17 -5.91 -11.89
CA SER A 146 13.21 -6.75 -12.48
C SER A 146 13.72 -7.77 -11.45
N ALA A 147 14.59 -8.69 -11.89
CA ALA A 147 15.21 -9.68 -11.02
C ALA A 147 16.03 -9.09 -9.85
N THR A 148 16.40 -7.80 -9.90
CA THR A 148 17.18 -7.12 -8.86
C THR A 148 16.38 -6.15 -8.00
N THR A 149 15.16 -5.81 -8.41
CA THR A 149 14.29 -4.94 -7.61
C THR A 149 13.58 -5.72 -6.52
N ASN A 150 13.23 -5.03 -5.44
CA ASN A 150 12.46 -5.61 -4.34
C ASN A 150 11.44 -4.59 -3.78
N TRP A 151 10.64 -5.05 -2.82
CA TRP A 151 9.72 -4.22 -2.05
C TRP A 151 10.36 -3.55 -0.83
N ASP A 152 11.60 -3.90 -0.53
CA ASP A 152 12.36 -3.41 0.62
C ASP A 152 13.00 -2.04 0.34
N GLY A 153 12.42 -1.27 -0.59
CA GLY A 153 12.98 -0.06 -1.18
C GLY A 153 13.80 0.78 -0.18
N ARG A 154 15.04 1.06 -0.56
CA ARG A 154 15.92 2.03 0.13
C ARG A 154 15.27 3.40 0.20
#